data_AF-A0A381PWW4-F1
#
_entry.id   AF-A0A381PWW4-F1
#
_cell.length_a   1.000
_cell.length_b   1.000
_cell.length_c   1.000
_cell.angle_alpha   90.00
_cell.angle_beta   90.00
_cell.angle_gamma   90.00
#
_symmetry.space_group_name_H-M   'P 1'
#
loop_
_entity.id
_entity.type
_entity.pdbx_description
1 polymer ?
#
loop_
_entity_poly.entity_id
_entity_poly.type
_entity_poly.pdbx_seq_one_letter_code
_entity_poly.pdbx_strand_id
1 'polypeptide(L)' 'MELTDKETEVFAEQFSGILDYFELLKTANIPESAADADESHLLGDREDKMEESPVAPEQFSAYLENGFFKVPRVIDQGN' A
#
# COMPACT_ATOMS: atom_id res chain seq x y z
N MET A 1 -3.63 -2.80 10.18
CA MET A 1 -5.02 -2.46 10.51
C MET A 1 -5.21 -2.71 11.98
N GLU A 2 -5.94 -1.85 12.68
CA GLU A 2 -6.37 -2.13 14.04
C GLU A 2 -7.68 -2.91 13.96
N LEU A 3 -7.66 -4.17 14.39
CA LEU A 3 -8.80 -5.07 14.35
C LEU A 3 -9.19 -5.42 15.79
N THR A 4 -10.48 -5.49 16.05
CA THR A 4 -11.00 -6.09 17.28
C THR A 4 -10.82 -7.60 17.27
N ASP A 5 -10.89 -8.24 18.44
CA ASP A 5 -10.79 -9.71 18.55
C ASP A 5 -11.85 -10.42 17.69
N LYS A 6 -13.07 -9.87 17.69
CA LYS A 6 -14.19 -10.38 16.89
C LYS A 6 -13.92 -10.24 15.39
N GLU A 7 -13.40 -9.10 14.95
CA GLU A 7 -13.02 -8.92 13.54
C GLU A 7 -11.89 -9.87 13.17
N THR A 8 -10.92 -10.08 14.05
CA THR A 8 -9.79 -10.99 13.82
C THR A 8 -10.26 -12.42 13.57
N GLU A 9 -11.23 -12.92 14.34
CA GLU A 9 -11.81 -14.26 14.14
C GLU A 9 -12.51 -14.37 12.77
N VAL A 10 -13.34 -13.38 12.42
CA VAL A 10 -14.05 -13.33 11.14
C VAL A 10 -13.07 -13.23 9.96
N PHE A 11 -12.04 -12.39 10.09
CA PHE A 11 -11.00 -12.26 9.06
C PHE A 11 -10.19 -13.54 8.91
N ALA A 12 -9.87 -14.26 10.00
CA ALA A 12 -9.15 -15.51 9.92
C ALA A 12 -9.91 -16.56 9.09
N GLU A 13 -11.22 -16.69 9.30
CA GLU A 13 -12.08 -17.59 8.52
C GLU A 13 -12.13 -17.18 7.05
N GLN A 14 -12.41 -15.90 6.76
CA GLN A 14 -12.49 -15.38 5.39
C GLN A 14 -11.15 -15.51 4.65
N PHE A 15 -10.05 -15.17 5.32
CA PHE A 15 -8.71 -15.23 4.75
C PHE A 15 -8.29 -16.67 4.48
N SER A 16 -8.66 -17.61 5.35
CA SER A 16 -8.42 -19.04 5.10
C SER A 16 -9.16 -19.51 3.84
N GLY A 17 -10.43 -19.12 3.67
CA GLY A 17 -11.17 -19.44 2.44
C GLY A 17 -10.55 -18.84 1.16
N ILE A 18 -9.98 -17.63 1.25
CA ILE A 18 -9.24 -17.01 0.14
C ILE A 18 -7.97 -17.81 -0.19
N LEU A 19 -7.21 -18.22 0.83
CA LEU A 19 -6.00 -19.03 0.64
C LEU A 19 -6.32 -20.39 0.03
N ASP A 20 -7.37 -21.06 0.51
CA ASP A 20 -7.86 -22.32 -0.04
C ASP A 20 -8.25 -22.18 -1.52
N TYR A 21 -8.84 -21.04 -1.91
CA TYR A 21 -9.14 -20.75 -3.31
C TYR A 21 -7.86 -20.60 -4.16
N PHE A 22 -6.81 -19.96 -3.62
CA PHE A 22 -5.54 -19.80 -4.31
C PHE A 22 -4.76 -21.11 -4.50
N GLU A 23 -5.05 -22.16 -3.73
CA GLU A 23 -4.47 -23.50 -3.94
C GLU A 23 -4.75 -24.04 -5.35
N LEU A 24 -5.86 -23.60 -5.99
CA LEU A 24 -6.16 -23.94 -7.38
C LEU A 24 -5.05 -23.53 -8.36
N LEU A 25 -4.31 -22.45 -8.06
CA LEU A 25 -3.22 -21.97 -8.91
C LEU A 25 -2.06 -22.96 -9.01
N LYS A 26 -1.87 -23.85 -8.02
CA LYS A 26 -0.83 -24.90 -8.07
C LYS A 26 -1.06 -25.91 -9.20
N THR A 27 -2.28 -25.99 -9.73
CA THR A 27 -2.64 -26.87 -10.84
C THR A 27 -2.48 -26.22 -12.21
N ALA A 28 -2.26 -24.90 -12.25
CA ALA A 28 -2.11 -24.17 -13.50
C ALA A 28 -0.72 -24.42 -14.10
N ASN A 29 -0.68 -24.83 -15.37
CA ASN A 29 0.56 -24.94 -16.13
C ASN A 29 0.94 -23.55 -16.68
N ILE A 30 1.82 -22.84 -15.99
CA ILE A 30 2.29 -21.51 -16.38
C ILE A 30 3.64 -21.66 -17.10
N PRO A 31 3.81 -21.11 -18.31
CA PRO A 31 5.10 -21.13 -19.00
C PRO A 31 6.13 -20.31 -18.23
N GLU A 32 7.38 -20.78 -18.21
CA GLU A 32 8.49 -20.14 -17.49
C GLU A 32 8.72 -18.67 -17.93
N SER A 33 8.48 -18.36 -19.21
CA SER A 33 8.55 -17.00 -19.75
C SER A 33 7.48 -16.03 -19.24
N ALA A 34 6.47 -16.51 -18.51
CA ALA A 34 5.47 -15.66 -17.85
C ALA A 34 5.84 -15.37 -16.38
N ALA A 35 6.93 -15.96 -15.86
CA ALA A 35 7.45 -15.67 -14.52
C ALA A 35 8.44 -14.48 -14.51
N ASP A 36 8.87 -14.02 -15.69
CA ASP A 36 9.75 -12.87 -15.82
C ASP A 36 9.04 -11.59 -15.37
N ALA A 37 9.75 -10.75 -14.62
CA ALA A 37 9.22 -9.46 -14.19
C ALA A 37 9.05 -8.53 -15.40
N ASP A 38 7.94 -7.78 -15.43
CA ASP A 38 7.76 -6.71 -16.41
C ASP A 38 8.69 -5.53 -16.09
N GLU A 39 9.82 -5.48 -16.79
CA GLU A 39 10.83 -4.43 -16.68
C GLU A 39 10.53 -3.20 -17.56
N SER A 40 9.35 -3.13 -18.19
CA SER A 40 8.99 -1.97 -19.03
C SER A 40 9.06 -0.63 -18.28
N HIS A 41 8.85 -0.64 -16.96
CA HIS A 41 8.99 0.53 -16.09
C HIS A 41 10.42 1.07 -15.99
N LEU A 42 11.45 0.28 -16.34
CA LEU A 42 12.85 0.71 -16.38
C LEU A 42 13.21 1.47 -17.67
N LEU A 43 12.31 1.51 -18.65
CA LEU A 43 12.58 2.10 -19.97
C LEU A 43 12.47 3.64 -20.01
N GLY A 44 12.17 4.29 -18.88
CA GLY A 44 11.94 5.72 -18.81
C GLY A 44 12.79 6.43 -17.76
N ASP A 45 13.70 7.28 -18.21
CA ASP A 45 14.38 8.23 -17.34
C ASP A 45 13.56 9.52 -17.23
N ARG A 46 13.37 10.02 -16.00
CA ARG A 46 12.79 11.35 -15.77
C ARG A 46 13.91 12.38 -15.84
N GLU A 47 13.81 13.30 -16.80
CA GLU A 47 14.76 14.42 -16.90
C GLU A 47 14.77 15.27 -15.63
N ASP A 48 15.94 15.75 -15.23
CA ASP A 48 16.10 16.65 -14.09
C ASP A 48 15.69 18.08 -14.47
N LYS A 49 14.37 18.30 -14.52
CA LYS A 49 13.76 19.60 -14.81
C LYS A 49 12.86 20.04 -13.66
N MET A 50 12.93 21.32 -13.34
CA MET A 50 11.99 21.96 -12.41
C MET A 50 10.64 22.11 -13.10
N GLU A 51 9.59 21.62 -12.45
CA GLU A 51 8.19 21.81 -12.84
C GLU A 51 7.41 22.32 -11.63
N GLU A 52 6.47 23.24 -11.86
CA GLU A 52 5.59 23.74 -10.81
C GLU A 52 4.60 22.64 -10.38
N SER A 53 4.43 22.49 -9.07
CA SER A 53 3.50 21.50 -8.53
C SER A 53 2.05 21.92 -8.82
N PRO A 54 1.23 21.05 -9.44
CA PRO A 54 -0.19 21.34 -9.66
C PRO A 54 -1.04 21.14 -8.40
N VAL A 55 -0.44 20.64 -7.32
CA VAL A 55 -1.14 20.27 -6.09
C VAL A 55 -0.76 21.17 -4.92
N ALA A 56 -1.74 21.39 -4.04
CA ALA A 56 -1.62 22.15 -2.80
C ALA A 56 -1.85 21.24 -1.57
N PRO A 57 -1.17 21.47 -0.43
CA PRO A 57 -1.31 20.63 0.78
C PRO A 57 -2.77 20.43 1.25
N GLU A 58 -3.61 21.45 1.05
CA GLU A 58 -5.02 21.48 1.43
C GLU A 58 -5.86 20.41 0.70
N GLN A 59 -5.37 19.90 -0.44
CA GLN A 59 -6.03 18.82 -1.18
C GLN A 59 -5.87 17.44 -0.50
N PHE A 60 -4.86 17.29 0.36
CA PHE A 60 -4.51 16.00 0.97
C PHE A 60 -4.98 15.86 2.41
N SER A 61 -5.13 16.96 3.14
CA SER A 61 -5.53 16.92 4.56
C SER A 61 -6.23 18.19 5.00
N ALA A 62 -7.27 18.02 5.82
CA ALA A 62 -7.92 19.12 6.54
C ALA A 62 -7.12 19.59 7.77
N TYR A 63 -6.11 18.83 8.20
CA TYR A 63 -5.30 19.12 9.38
C TYR A 63 -3.97 19.74 8.96
N LEU A 64 -3.99 21.07 8.79
CA LEU A 64 -2.82 21.87 8.44
C LEU A 64 -2.59 22.95 9.50
N GLU A 65 -1.32 23.20 9.80
CA GLU A 65 -0.88 24.29 10.66
C GLU A 65 0.33 24.97 10.01
N ASN A 66 0.19 26.24 9.62
CA ASN A 66 1.22 27.03 8.93
C ASN A 66 1.78 26.37 7.66
N GLY A 67 0.94 25.66 6.89
CA GLY A 67 1.36 24.95 5.67
C GLY A 67 1.99 23.57 5.91
N PHE A 68 2.05 23.10 7.16
CA PHE A 68 2.53 21.77 7.53
C PHE A 68 1.36 20.85 7.89
N PHE A 69 1.47 19.56 7.51
CA PHE A 69 0.54 18.54 7.99
C PHE A 69 0.64 18.38 9.50
N LYS A 70 -0.47 18.66 10.18
CA LYS A 70 -0.57 18.53 11.63
C LYS A 70 -0.90 17.08 11.96
N VAL A 71 0.03 16.42 12.64
CA VAL A 71 -0.14 15.05 13.14
C VAL A 71 -0.02 15.04 14.67
N PRO A 72 -0.64 14.07 15.36
CA PRO A 72 -0.39 13.87 16.78
C PRO A 72 1.10 13.70 17.03
N ARG A 73 1.65 14.51 17.94
CA ARG A 73 3.03 14.33 18.40
C ARG A 73 3.07 13.05 19.22
N VAL A 74 3.79 12.03 18.74
CA VAL A 74 4.13 10.87 19.57
C VAL A 74 5.06 11.38 20.67
N ILE A 75 4.52 11.51 21.88
CA ILE A 75 5.32 11.66 23.08
C ILE A 75 5.30 10.26 23.69
N ASP A 76 6.41 9.52 23.59
CA ASP A 76 6.61 8.37 24.46
C ASP A 76 6.58 8.90 25.90
N GLN A 77 5.43 8.75 26.56
CA GLN A 77 5.31 8.92 28.00
C GLN A 77 5.44 7.54 28.65
N GLY A 78 6.67 7.03 28.69
CA GLY A 78 7.12 6.17 29.78
C GLY A 78 7.45 4.72 29.46
N ASN A 79 8.73 4.41 29.74
CA ASN A 79 9.38 3.15 30.13
C ASN A 79 9.44 1.97 29.15
#